data_AF-A0A395LK78-F1
#
_entry.id   AF-A0A395LK78-F1
#
_cell.length_a   1.000
_cell.length_b   1.000
_cell.length_c   1.000
_cell.angle_alpha   90.00
_cell.angle_beta   90.00
_cell.angle_gamma   90.00
#
_symmetry.space_group_name_H-M   'P 1'
#
loop_
_entity.id
_entity.type
_entity.pdbx_description
1 polymer ?
#
loop_
_entity_poly.entity_id
_entity_poly.type
_entity_poly.pdbx_seq_one_letter_code
_entity_poly.pdbx_strand_id
1 'polypeptide(L)' 'MSDPAPAEARHCGKCGGRSAEGFVVDMGYGEVKPARWQEGTPQTGWTGSVKVDKKELKPLRAFRCERCHLVEFYAD' A
#
# COMPACT_ATOMS: atom_id res chain seq x y z
N MET A 1 -2.67 24.28 -0.79
CA MET A 1 -2.76 22.81 -0.69
C MET A 1 -2.90 22.35 -2.12
N SER A 2 -1.87 21.74 -2.70
CA SER A 2 -1.94 21.28 -4.09
C SER A 2 -2.95 20.14 -4.16
N ASP A 3 -3.88 20.21 -5.10
CA ASP A 3 -4.79 19.11 -5.37
C ASP A 3 -3.96 17.85 -5.67
N PRO A 4 -4.27 16.70 -5.05
CA PRO A 4 -3.60 15.46 -5.40
C PRO A 4 -3.85 15.18 -6.89
N ALA A 5 -2.82 14.68 -7.57
CA ALA A 5 -2.96 14.17 -8.93
C ALA A 5 -4.16 13.20 -9.01
N PRO A 6 -4.89 13.16 -10.14
CA PRO A 6 -6.06 12.32 -10.27
C PRO A 6 -5.68 10.85 -10.01
N ALA A 7 -6.48 10.18 -9.18
CA ALA A 7 -6.30 8.76 -8.87
C ALA A 7 -6.32 7.94 -10.17
N GLU A 8 -5.29 7.11 -10.39
CA GLU A 8 -5.23 6.27 -11.58
C GLU A 8 -6.30 5.17 -11.54
N ALA A 9 -6.56 4.54 -12.69
CA ALA A 9 -7.46 3.42 -12.80
C ALA A 9 -6.85 2.27 -13.62
N ARG A 10 -7.13 1.03 -13.19
CA ARG A 10 -6.64 -0.20 -13.82
C ARG A 10 -7.75 -1.22 -14.02
N HIS A 11 -7.52 -2.21 -14.86
CA HIS A 11 -8.41 -3.37 -14.95
C HIS A 11 -8.12 -4.34 -13.81
N CYS A 12 -9.17 -4.75 -13.10
CA CYS A 12 -9.09 -5.76 -12.05
C CYS A 12 -8.61 -7.09 -12.61
N GLY A 13 -7.52 -7.65 -12.06
CA GLY A 13 -6.96 -8.93 -12.52
C GLY A 13 -7.89 -10.14 -12.37
N LYS A 14 -8.89 -10.05 -11.47
CA LYS A 14 -9.85 -11.15 -11.21
C LYS A 14 -11.10 -11.11 -12.10
N CYS A 15 -11.64 -9.92 -12.37
CA CYS A 15 -12.93 -9.82 -13.07
C CYS A 15 -12.88 -8.93 -14.33
N GLY A 16 -11.84 -8.13 -14.51
CA GLY A 16 -11.73 -7.16 -15.61
C GLY A 16 -12.53 -5.86 -15.42
N GLY A 17 -13.19 -5.67 -14.27
CA GLY A 17 -13.86 -4.41 -13.94
C GLY A 17 -12.87 -3.26 -13.64
N ARG A 18 -13.36 -2.02 -13.57
CA ARG A 18 -12.57 -0.85 -13.16
C ARG A 18 -12.09 -1.01 -11.71
N SER A 19 -10.82 -0.74 -11.49
CA SER A 19 -10.20 -0.61 -10.17
C SER A 19 -9.67 0.80 -10.00
N ALA A 20 -10.13 1.48 -8.95
CA ALA A 20 -9.68 2.82 -8.61
C ALA A 20 -8.46 2.74 -7.67
N GLU A 21 -7.50 3.64 -7.88
CA GLU A 21 -6.36 3.78 -6.99
C GLU A 21 -6.77 4.31 -5.62
N GLY A 22 -6.08 3.79 -4.60
CA GLY A 22 -6.11 4.24 -3.22
C GLY A 22 -4.80 3.84 -2.54
N PHE A 23 -4.76 3.90 -1.22
CA PHE A 23 -3.60 3.48 -0.44
C PHE A 23 -4.03 2.78 0.84
N VAL A 24 -3.18 1.90 1.34
CA VAL A 24 -3.34 1.31 2.67
C VAL A 24 -2.82 2.31 3.68
N VAL A 25 -3.58 2.53 4.73
CA VAL A 25 -3.18 3.38 5.84
C VAL A 25 -2.45 2.53 6.87
N ASP A 26 -1.25 2.96 7.24
CA ASP A 26 -0.51 2.50 8.41
C ASP A 26 -0.73 3.49 9.56
N MET A 27 -1.26 2.98 10.68
CA MET A 27 -1.62 3.77 11.85
C MET A 27 -0.71 3.40 13.02
N GLY A 28 0.24 4.29 13.30
CA GLY A 28 1.15 4.20 14.44
C GLY A 28 0.75 5.12 15.58
N TYR A 29 1.53 5.09 16.66
CA TYR A 29 1.34 6.00 17.79
C TYR A 29 1.54 7.46 17.35
N GLY A 30 0.45 8.20 17.19
CA GLY A 30 0.45 9.61 16.80
C GLY A 30 0.72 9.88 15.32
N GLU A 31 0.79 8.85 14.46
CA GLU A 31 1.09 9.00 13.04
C GLU A 31 0.13 8.19 12.16
N VAL A 32 -0.32 8.81 11.07
CA VAL A 32 -1.09 8.17 10.00
C VAL A 32 -0.33 8.37 8.70
N LYS A 33 0.16 7.28 8.10
CA LYS A 33 1.00 7.32 6.89
C LYS A 33 0.54 6.27 5.88
N PRO A 34 0.83 6.42 4.58
CA PRO A 34 0.67 5.31 3.64
C PRO A 34 1.58 4.15 4.02
N ALA A 35 1.07 2.93 3.94
CA ALA A 35 1.85 1.72 4.12
C ALA A 35 2.94 1.61 3.04
N ARG A 36 4.00 0.88 3.36
CA ARG A 36 5.14 0.62 2.46
C ARG A 36 5.47 -0.86 2.45
N TRP A 37 6.07 -1.32 1.36
CA TRP A 37 6.52 -2.69 1.22
C TRP A 37 7.98 -2.83 1.64
N GLN A 38 8.27 -3.91 2.37
CA GLN A 38 9.63 -4.36 2.66
C GLN A 38 9.75 -5.82 2.22
N GLU A 39 10.81 -6.16 1.50
CA GLU A 39 11.05 -7.51 1.04
C GLU A 39 11.45 -8.45 2.20
N GLY A 40 11.03 -9.71 2.07
CA GLY A 40 11.39 -10.78 2.99
C GLY A 40 10.41 -10.97 4.15
N THR A 41 10.78 -11.88 5.06
CA THR A 41 10.00 -12.14 6.26
C THR A 41 10.28 -11.09 7.34
N PRO A 42 9.30 -10.70 8.16
CA PRO A 42 9.53 -9.75 9.25
C PRO A 42 10.61 -10.25 10.20
N GLN A 43 11.63 -9.42 10.43
CA GLN A 43 12.62 -9.64 11.48
C GLN A 43 12.29 -8.79 12.69
N THR A 44 12.43 -9.32 13.90
CA THR A 44 12.20 -8.56 15.13
C THR A 44 13.52 -8.23 15.84
N GLY A 45 13.58 -7.06 16.46
CA GLY A 45 14.65 -6.68 17.39
C GLY A 45 14.39 -7.22 18.81
N TRP A 46 15.32 -6.95 19.73
CA TRP A 46 15.19 -7.36 21.13
C TRP A 46 13.94 -6.76 21.81
N THR A 47 13.56 -5.53 21.44
CA THR A 47 12.34 -4.89 21.97
C THR A 47 11.03 -5.43 21.39
N GLY A 48 11.09 -6.48 20.54
CA GLY A 48 9.93 -7.02 19.84
C GLY A 48 9.48 -6.19 18.63
N SER A 49 10.11 -5.05 18.36
CA SER A 49 9.79 -4.19 17.21
C SER A 49 10.28 -4.82 15.90
N VAL A 50 9.48 -4.70 14.83
CA VAL A 50 9.89 -5.12 13.49
C VAL A 50 11.06 -4.24 13.01
N LYS A 51 12.10 -4.88 12.49
CA LYS A 51 13.25 -4.21 11.88
C LYS A 51 12.87 -3.73 10.49
N VAL A 52 13.01 -2.43 10.29
CA VAL A 52 12.69 -1.77 9.03
C VAL A 52 13.95 -1.15 8.44
N ASP A 53 14.30 -1.54 7.21
CA ASP A 53 15.28 -0.80 6.43
C ASP A 53 14.58 0.30 5.64
N LYS A 54 14.68 1.52 6.15
CA LYS A 54 14.00 2.69 5.57
C LYS A 54 14.45 3.01 4.14
N LYS A 55 15.64 2.58 3.73
CA LYS A 55 16.17 2.84 2.38
C LYS A 55 15.58 1.88 1.35
N GLU A 56 15.22 0.68 1.77
CA GLU A 56 14.67 -0.38 0.92
C GLU A 56 13.14 -0.40 0.90
N LEU A 57 12.48 0.50 1.64
CA LEU A 57 11.02 0.61 1.64
C LEU A 57 10.49 1.10 0.30
N LYS A 58 9.71 0.26 -0.38
CA LYS A 58 9.02 0.62 -1.61
C LYS A 58 7.64 1.24 -1.31
N PRO A 59 7.20 2.28 -2.06
CA PRO A 59 5.83 2.73 -2.00
C PRO A 59 4.87 1.56 -2.28
N LEU A 60 3.78 1.45 -1.50
CA LEU A 60 2.75 0.44 -1.75
C LEU A 60 1.55 1.13 -2.41
N ARG A 61 1.31 0.80 -3.68
CA ARG A 61 0.13 1.26 -4.42
C ARG A 61 -1.00 0.26 -4.27
N ALA A 62 -2.22 0.72 -4.06
CA ALA A 62 -3.39 -0.14 -3.89
C ALA A 62 -4.47 0.20 -4.92
N PHE A 63 -5.10 -0.81 -5.49
CA PHE A 63 -6.21 -0.64 -6.43
C PHE A 63 -7.39 -1.48 -5.99
N ARG A 64 -8.51 -0.83 -5.66
CA ARG A 64 -9.74 -1.52 -5.26
C ARG A 64 -10.71 -1.59 -6.43
N CYS A 65 -11.10 -2.81 -6.80
CA CYS A 65 -12.12 -3.01 -7.81
C CYS A 65 -13.49 -2.48 -7.33
N GLU A 66 -14.11 -1.64 -8.14
CA GLU A 66 -15.43 -1.07 -7.86
C GLU A 66 -16.54 -2.14 -7.98
N ARG A 67 -16.27 -3.23 -8.73
CA ARG A 67 -17.24 -4.31 -8.98
C ARG A 67 -17.13 -5.50 -8.04
N CYS A 68 -15.95 -6.12 -7.95
CA CYS A 68 -15.76 -7.36 -7.17
C CYS A 68 -14.98 -7.15 -5.85
N HIS A 69 -14.56 -5.92 -5.59
CA HIS A 69 -13.87 -5.51 -4.35
C HIS A 69 -12.54 -6.18 -4.08
N LEU A 70 -11.95 -6.87 -5.06
CA LEU A 70 -10.54 -7.25 -5.00
C LEU A 70 -9.70 -6.00 -4.79
N VAL A 71 -8.76 -6.08 -3.86
CA VAL A 71 -7.70 -5.09 -3.69
C VAL A 71 -6.40 -5.71 -4.16
N GLU A 72 -5.75 -5.06 -5.13
CA GLU A 72 -4.45 -5.46 -5.66
C GLU A 72 -3.39 -4.49 -5.15
N PHE A 73 -2.27 -5.03 -4.67
CA PHE A 73 -1.15 -4.25 -4.15
C PHE A 73 0.06 -4.37 -5.08
N TYR A 74 0.70 -3.25 -5.37
CA TYR A 74 1.88 -3.17 -6.21
C TYR A 74 2.97 -2.40 -5.47
N ALA A 75 4.19 -2.95 -5.49
CA ALA A 75 5.38 -2.40 -4.85
C ALA A 75 6.46 -2.16 -5.91
N ASP A 76 6.17 -1.22 -6.80
CA ASP A 76 6.97 -0.74 -7.93
C ASP A 76 7.86 0.46 -7.58
#